data_AF-S3JA09-F1
#
_entry.id   AF-S3JA09-F1
#
_cell.length_a   1.000
_cell.length_b   1.000
_cell.length_c   1.000
_cell.angle_alpha   90.00
_cell.angle_beta   90.00
_cell.angle_gamma   90.00
#
_symmetry.space_group_name_H-M   'P 1'
#
loop_
_entity.id
_entity.type
_entity.pdbx_description
1 polymer ?
#
loop_
_entity_poly.entity_id
_entity_poly.type
_entity_poly.pdbx_seq_one_letter_code
_entity_poly.pdbx_strand_id
1 'polypeptide(L)' 'MPKSDWDYVNKSQDYELNDLLSKYGYRETAANRTLLKNNLPANTKHSEVKDLIHNIPGLEKK' A
#
# COMPACT_ATOMS: atom_id res chain seq x y z
N MET A 1 -9.96 22.09 -11.72
CA MET A 1 -8.74 21.26 -11.65
C MET A 1 -9.19 19.82 -11.48
N PRO A 2 -8.73 18.85 -12.30
CA PRO A 2 -9.08 17.46 -12.05
C PRO A 2 -8.55 17.12 -10.65
N LYS A 3 -9.38 16.48 -9.84
CA LYS A 3 -9.00 16.00 -8.51
C LYS A 3 -7.75 15.16 -8.72
N SER A 4 -6.65 15.59 -8.13
CA SER A 4 -5.35 14.98 -8.35
C SER A 4 -5.39 13.58 -7.77
N ASP A 5 -5.55 12.55 -8.61
CA ASP A 5 -5.54 11.16 -8.17
C ASP A 5 -4.19 10.75 -7.53
N TRP A 6 -3.18 11.62 -7.65
CA TRP A 6 -1.87 11.56 -7.01
C TRP A 6 -1.91 11.48 -5.48
N ASP A 7 -3.02 11.86 -4.83
CA ASP A 7 -3.16 11.74 -3.38
C ASP A 7 -3.48 10.30 -2.94
N TYR A 8 -3.90 9.44 -3.86
CA TYR A 8 -4.43 8.10 -3.59
C TYR A 8 -3.49 7.00 -4.04
N VAL A 9 -3.51 5.89 -3.29
CA VAL A 9 -2.73 4.70 -3.63
C VAL A 9 -3.28 4.03 -4.89
N ASN A 10 -2.43 3.88 -5.91
CA ASN A 10 -2.71 3.09 -7.09
C ASN A 10 -2.43 1.60 -6.83
N LYS A 11 -3.47 0.89 -6.39
CA LYS A 11 -3.44 -0.55 -6.16
C LYS A 11 -3.23 -1.40 -7.42
N SER A 12 -3.37 -0.82 -8.61
CA SER A 12 -3.14 -1.52 -9.88
C SER A 12 -1.66 -1.56 -10.28
N GLN A 13 -0.82 -0.75 -9.63
CA GLN A 13 0.59 -0.62 -9.95
C GLN A 13 1.46 -1.31 -8.89
N ASP A 14 2.09 -2.41 -9.28
CA ASP A 14 2.90 -3.22 -8.39
C ASP A 14 4.13 -2.46 -7.84
N TYR A 15 4.68 -1.52 -8.62
CA TYR A 15 5.81 -0.70 -8.17
C TYR A 15 5.43 0.21 -6.99
N GLU A 16 4.21 0.74 -7.00
CA GLU A 16 3.74 1.63 -5.94
C GLU A 16 3.48 0.86 -4.64
N LEU A 17 2.92 -0.35 -4.77
CA LEU A 17 2.78 -1.25 -3.62
C LEU A 17 4.14 -1.68 -3.06
N ASN A 18 5.13 -1.94 -3.91
CA ASN A 18 6.48 -2.23 -3.47
C ASN A 18 7.13 -1.03 -2.77
N ASP A 19 6.94 0.18 -3.29
CA ASP A 19 7.43 1.41 -2.64
C ASP A 19 6.83 1.56 -1.23
N LEU A 20 5.53 1.35 -1.09
CA LEU A 20 4.87 1.35 0.23
C LEU A 20 5.45 0.27 1.15
N LEU A 21 5.60 -0.97 0.67
CA LEU A 21 6.19 -2.06 1.47
C LEU A 21 7.60 -1.69 1.94
N SER A 22 8.46 -1.23 1.03
CA SER A 22 9.84 -0.87 1.32
C SER A 22 9.91 0.29 2.32
N LYS A 23 9.11 1.33 2.09
CA LYS A 23 9.02 2.54 2.93
C LYS A 23 8.62 2.23 4.37
N TYR A 24 7.78 1.23 4.59
CA TYR A 24 7.31 0.83 5.92
C TYR A 24 8.01 -0.42 6.47
N GLY A 25 9.08 -0.90 5.83
CA GLY A 25 9.93 -1.98 6.36
C GLY A 25 9.40 -3.40 6.14
N TYR A 26 8.57 -3.60 5.11
CA TYR A 26 8.04 -4.90 4.70
C TYR A 26 8.75 -5.44 3.46
N ARG A 27 8.68 -6.76 3.27
CA ARG A 27 9.25 -7.43 2.10
C ARG A 27 8.42 -7.15 0.85
N GLU A 28 9.10 -6.95 -0.27
CA GLU A 28 8.49 -6.65 -1.59
C GLU A 28 8.06 -7.93 -2.32
N THR A 29 7.22 -8.75 -1.69
CA THR A 29 6.74 -10.03 -2.24
C THR A 29 5.38 -9.90 -2.90
N ALA A 30 5.06 -10.81 -3.82
CA ALA A 30 3.73 -10.89 -4.42
C ALA A 30 2.63 -11.16 -3.37
N ALA A 31 2.95 -11.93 -2.32
CA ALA A 31 2.06 -12.17 -1.19
C ALA A 31 1.73 -10.87 -0.43
N ASN A 32 2.75 -10.09 -0.06
CA ASN A 32 2.57 -8.80 0.61
C ASN A 32 1.81 -7.78 -0.27
N ARG A 33 2.11 -7.73 -1.58
CA ARG A 33 1.34 -6.90 -2.53
C ARG A 33 -0.15 -7.32 -2.57
N THR A 34 -0.42 -8.63 -2.54
CA THR A 34 -1.79 -9.16 -2.54
C THR A 34 -2.53 -8.78 -1.24
N LEU A 35 -1.85 -8.88 -0.09
CA LEU A 35 -2.37 -8.44 1.20
C LEU A 35 -2.72 -6.94 1.18
N LEU A 36 -1.86 -6.08 0.61
CA LEU A 36 -2.16 -4.66 0.43
C LEU A 36 -3.39 -4.44 -0.44
N LYS A 37 -3.48 -5.10 -1.60
CA LYS A 37 -4.63 -4.95 -2.52
C LYS A 37 -5.96 -5.32 -1.84
N ASN A 38 -5.94 -6.38 -1.04
CA ASN A 38 -7.12 -6.93 -0.37
C ASN A 38 -7.53 -6.17 0.90
N ASN A 39 -6.57 -5.61 1.64
CA ASN A 39 -6.85 -4.98 2.94
C ASN A 39 -6.88 -3.45 2.88
N LEU A 40 -6.26 -2.81 1.88
CA LEU A 40 -6.35 -1.36 1.73
C LEU A 40 -7.72 -0.96 1.16
N PRO A 41 -8.47 -0.07 1.83
CA PRO A 41 -9.71 0.50 1.31
C PRO A 41 -9.56 1.08 -0.10
N ALA A 42 -10.64 1.06 -0.88
CA ALA A 42 -10.70 1.87 -2.09
C ALA A 42 -10.56 3.36 -1.71
N ASN A 43 -9.80 4.13 -2.48
CA ASN A 43 -9.49 5.54 -2.21
C ASN A 43 -8.67 5.80 -0.93
N THR A 44 -7.81 4.85 -0.54
CA THR A 44 -6.83 5.11 0.52
C THR A 44 -5.87 6.21 0.08
N LYS A 45 -5.72 7.26 0.91
CA LYS A 45 -4.72 8.30 0.65
C LYS A 45 -3.35 7.88 1.11
N HIS A 46 -2.29 8.35 0.44
CA HIS A 46 -0.91 8.08 0.83
C HIS A 46 -0.60 8.49 2.29
N SER A 47 -1.26 9.54 2.79
CA SER A 47 -1.14 9.98 4.18
C SER A 47 -1.70 9.00 5.20
N GLU A 48 -2.75 8.25 4.85
CA GLU A 48 -3.44 7.29 5.72
C GLU A 48 -2.78 5.90 5.67
N VAL A 49 -1.98 5.61 4.63
CA VAL A 49 -1.33 4.29 4.46
C VAL A 49 -0.48 3.93 5.67
N LYS A 50 0.22 4.91 6.27
CA LYS A 50 1.10 4.67 7.41
C LYS A 50 0.35 3.96 8.55
N ASP A 51 -0.86 4.40 8.85
CA ASP A 51 -1.63 3.84 9.95
C ASP A 51 -2.31 2.53 9.53
N LEU A 52 -2.68 2.39 8.26
CA LEU A 52 -3.35 1.20 7.75
C LEU A 52 -2.39 0.01 7.57
N ILE A 53 -1.20 0.23 7.01
CA ILE A 53 -0.28 -0.84 6.64
C ILE A 53 0.20 -1.64 7.86
N HIS A 54 0.39 -0.97 9.00
CA HIS A 54 0.79 -1.63 10.24
C HIS A 54 -0.30 -2.51 10.84
N ASN A 55 -1.56 -2.31 10.45
CA ASN A 55 -2.70 -3.09 10.88
C ASN A 55 -3.03 -4.25 9.93
N ILE A 56 -2.33 -4.41 8.81
CA ILE A 56 -2.56 -5.52 7.88
C ILE A 56 -1.90 -6.79 8.44
N PRO A 57 -2.69 -7.81 8.83
CA PRO A 57 -2.14 -9.05 9.35
C PRO A 57 -1.42 -9.84 8.25
N GLY A 58 -0.32 -10.49 8.62
CA GLY A 58 0.41 -11.40 7.73
C GLY A 58 1.43 -10.72 6.80
N LEU A 59 1.61 -9.40 6.85
CA LEU A 59 2.71 -8.75 6.14
C LEU A 59 4.07 -9.20 6.69
N GLU A 60 4.89 -9.77 5.81
CA GLU A 60 6.25 -10.15 6.16
C GLU A 60 7.15 -8.91 6.27
N LYS A 61 7.81 -8.77 7.43
CA LYS A 61 8.82 -7.72 7.65
C LYS A 61 10.14 -8.05 6.96
N LYS A 62 10.88 -7.01 6.58
CA LYS A 62 12.17 -7.13 5.93
C LYS A 62 13.23 -7.71 6.86
#